data_AF-A0A0F9VVU0-F1
#
_entry.id   AF-A0A0F9VVU0-F1
#
_cell.length_a   1.000
_cell.length_b   1.000
_cell.length_c   1.000
_cell.angle_alpha   90.00
_cell.angle_beta   90.00
_cell.angle_gamma   90.00
#
_symmetry.space_group_name_H-M   'P 1'
#
loop_
_entity.id
_entity.type
_entity.pdbx_description
1 polymer ?
#
loop_
_entity_poly.entity_id
_entity_poly.type
_entity_poly.pdbx_seq_one_letter_code
_entity_poly.pdbx_strand_id
1 'polypeptide(L)'
;MTLATTTPQRTYDTDGATLAFDFSFKMWASTVEDEIAVVFQEGESDEATLAFTTDYTLSAPNNNYSSGGTVTLVDGSAYAVTGKTITIKSDLLRNQEYDLKHGGELNTESLETVLDRYVRMIQEAELQGTIEQTEITAFYKTQLTKTTAAAARDSLLIYPVIQCHENDVQCYENKVQTYV
;
A
#
# COMPACT_ATOMS: atom_id res chain seq x y z
N MET A 1 -27.48 9.59 -5.65
CA MET A 1 -27.33 8.45 -4.73
C MET A 1 -26.08 8.75 -3.97
N THR A 2 -26.17 8.92 -2.66
CA THR A 2 -25.05 9.36 -1.84
C THR A 2 -23.96 8.30 -1.73
N LEU A 3 -22.70 8.71 -1.84
CA LEU A 3 -21.55 7.84 -1.68
C LEU A 3 -21.33 7.41 -0.22
N ALA A 4 -21.27 6.10 0.03
CA ALA A 4 -20.91 5.54 1.34
C ALA A 4 -19.39 5.52 1.56
N THR A 5 -18.97 5.47 2.83
CA THR A 5 -17.56 5.24 3.18
C THR A 5 -17.11 3.85 2.74
N THR A 6 -16.03 3.81 1.97
CA THR A 6 -15.40 2.57 1.48
C THR A 6 -13.89 2.76 1.43
N THR A 7 -13.14 1.68 1.61
CA THR A 7 -11.70 1.69 1.35
C THR A 7 -11.47 1.68 -0.16
N PRO A 8 -10.84 2.72 -0.76
CA PRO A 8 -10.66 2.84 -2.21
C PRO A 8 -9.51 1.98 -2.75
N GLN A 9 -9.19 0.87 -2.07
CA GLN A 9 -8.12 -0.04 -2.44
C GLN A 9 -8.41 -1.43 -1.88
N ARG A 10 -7.96 -2.46 -2.58
CA ARG A 10 -7.87 -3.82 -2.09
C ARG A 10 -6.65 -4.53 -2.66
N THR A 11 -6.01 -5.36 -1.84
CA THR A 11 -4.86 -6.19 -2.23
C THR A 11 -5.23 -7.66 -2.13
N TYR A 12 -4.76 -8.44 -3.11
CA TYR A 12 -4.97 -9.88 -3.24
C TYR A 12 -3.64 -10.60 -3.34
N ASP A 13 -3.52 -11.74 -2.66
CA ASP A 13 -2.45 -12.70 -2.91
C ASP A 13 -2.77 -13.50 -4.17
N THR A 14 -1.76 -13.72 -5.01
CA THR A 14 -1.89 -14.52 -6.24
C THR A 14 -1.40 -15.95 -6.01
N ASP A 15 -2.06 -16.90 -6.68
CA ASP A 15 -1.92 -18.34 -6.43
C ASP A 15 -1.44 -19.16 -7.65
N GLY A 16 -1.21 -18.54 -8.81
CA GLY A 16 -0.89 -19.22 -10.07
C GLY A 16 -2.10 -19.45 -10.99
N ALA A 17 -3.33 -19.20 -10.53
CA ALA A 17 -4.54 -19.67 -11.22
C ALA A 17 -5.71 -18.66 -11.21
N THR A 18 -5.88 -17.88 -10.16
CA THR A 18 -6.98 -16.92 -10.02
C THR A 18 -6.70 -15.68 -10.86
N LEU A 19 -7.61 -15.39 -11.80
CA LEU A 19 -7.49 -14.26 -12.73
C LEU A 19 -8.50 -13.14 -12.50
N ALA A 20 -9.56 -13.41 -11.73
CA ALA A 20 -10.65 -12.48 -11.50
C ALA A 20 -10.65 -12.01 -10.05
N PHE A 21 -10.62 -10.70 -9.87
CA PHE A 21 -10.50 -10.03 -8.58
C PHE A 21 -11.57 -8.94 -8.46
N ASP A 22 -12.36 -8.98 -7.39
CA ASP A 22 -13.41 -8.00 -7.14
C ASP A 22 -12.86 -6.70 -6.55
N PHE A 23 -13.60 -5.62 -6.73
CA PHE A 23 -13.46 -4.42 -5.92
C PHE A 23 -14.84 -3.94 -5.55
N SER A 24 -14.96 -3.26 -4.40
CA SER A 24 -16.26 -2.92 -3.79
C SER A 24 -16.49 -1.41 -3.61
N PHE A 25 -15.56 -0.57 -4.07
CA PHE A 25 -15.72 0.88 -4.06
C PHE A 25 -16.44 1.37 -5.33
N LYS A 26 -17.22 2.44 -5.21
CA LYS A 26 -17.98 3.02 -6.31
C LYS A 26 -17.04 3.69 -7.33
N MET A 27 -17.26 3.38 -8.61
CA MET A 27 -16.64 4.04 -9.76
C MET A 27 -17.72 4.50 -10.75
N TRP A 28 -17.36 5.40 -11.67
CA TRP A 28 -18.27 5.92 -12.70
C TRP A 28 -17.99 5.24 -14.03
N ALA A 29 -19.03 4.67 -14.64
CA ALA A 29 -18.90 3.92 -15.89
C ALA A 29 -18.29 4.74 -17.04
N SER A 30 -18.43 6.07 -17.02
CA SER A 30 -17.88 6.97 -18.04
C SER A 30 -16.37 7.19 -17.96
N THR A 31 -15.75 6.88 -16.82
CA THR A 31 -14.35 7.24 -16.53
C THR A 31 -13.56 6.13 -15.84
N VAL A 32 -14.20 5.01 -15.48
CA VAL A 32 -13.57 3.92 -14.71
C VAL A 32 -12.31 3.36 -15.36
N GLU A 33 -12.21 3.39 -16.68
CA GLU A 33 -11.06 2.88 -17.44
C GLU A 33 -9.78 3.70 -17.21
N ASP A 34 -9.92 5.01 -16.97
CA ASP A 34 -8.81 5.93 -16.72
C ASP A 34 -8.56 6.18 -15.22
N GLU A 35 -9.52 5.80 -14.37
CA GLU A 35 -9.54 6.14 -12.94
C GLU A 35 -9.37 4.94 -12.02
N ILE A 36 -9.08 3.76 -12.57
CA ILE A 36 -8.71 2.59 -11.80
C ILE A 36 -7.27 2.20 -12.11
N ALA A 37 -6.48 1.99 -11.06
CA ALA A 37 -5.13 1.49 -11.18
C ALA A 37 -5.05 0.06 -10.63
N VAL A 38 -4.48 -0.83 -11.43
CA VAL A 38 -4.14 -2.20 -11.03
C VAL A 38 -2.63 -2.31 -10.98
N VAL A 39 -2.10 -2.64 -9.81
CA VAL A 39 -0.66 -2.70 -9.54
C VAL A 39 -0.28 -4.14 -9.21
N PHE A 40 0.71 -4.67 -9.92
CA PHE A 40 1.29 -5.98 -9.68
C PHE A 40 2.62 -5.83 -8.94
N GLN A 41 2.82 -6.63 -7.91
CA GLN A 41 4.07 -6.68 -7.17
C GLN A 41 5.05 -7.65 -7.85
N GLU A 42 6.05 -7.13 -8.56
CA GLU A 42 7.07 -7.93 -9.26
C GLU A 42 8.17 -8.44 -8.32
N GLY A 43 8.53 -7.66 -7.30
CA GLY A 43 9.65 -7.91 -6.38
C GLY A 43 9.31 -7.61 -4.92
N GLU A 44 10.29 -7.56 -4.01
CA GLU A 44 10.04 -7.10 -2.63
C GLU A 44 9.75 -5.58 -2.56
N SER A 45 10.25 -4.83 -3.55
CA SER A 45 10.09 -3.37 -3.66
C SER A 45 9.69 -2.89 -5.06
N ASP A 46 9.56 -3.81 -6.02
CA ASP A 46 9.28 -3.48 -7.41
C ASP A 46 7.79 -3.69 -7.71
N GLU A 47 7.14 -2.63 -8.19
CA GLU A 47 5.73 -2.59 -8.57
C GLU A 47 5.59 -2.20 -10.05
N ALA A 48 4.67 -2.86 -10.76
CA ALA A 48 4.29 -2.52 -12.13
C ALA A 48 2.81 -2.13 -12.18
N THR A 49 2.51 -0.97 -12.79
CA THR A 49 1.12 -0.59 -13.09
C THR A 49 0.68 -1.26 -14.38
N LEU A 50 -0.39 -2.04 -14.30
CA LEU A 50 -0.94 -2.78 -15.44
C LEU A 50 -1.75 -1.85 -16.35
N ALA A 51 -1.70 -2.12 -17.65
CA ALA A 51 -2.42 -1.37 -18.67
C ALA A 51 -3.80 -1.97 -18.95
N PHE A 52 -4.83 -1.12 -18.98
CA PHE A 52 -6.19 -1.52 -19.33
C PHE A 52 -6.26 -2.10 -20.75
N THR A 53 -7.09 -3.11 -20.96
CA THR A 53 -7.26 -3.97 -22.16
C THR A 53 -6.06 -4.83 -22.56
N THR A 54 -4.84 -4.45 -22.20
CA THR A 54 -3.62 -5.22 -22.52
C THR A 54 -3.35 -6.26 -21.45
N ASP A 55 -3.32 -5.83 -20.18
CA ASP A 55 -2.96 -6.68 -19.05
C ASP A 55 -4.20 -7.11 -18.25
N TYR A 56 -5.24 -6.28 -18.23
CA TYR A 56 -6.49 -6.57 -17.55
C TYR A 56 -7.72 -5.97 -18.26
N THR A 57 -8.89 -6.51 -17.95
CA THR A 57 -10.20 -6.00 -18.36
C THR A 57 -11.07 -5.74 -17.13
N LEU A 58 -12.12 -4.93 -17.31
CA LEU A 58 -13.06 -4.58 -16.27
C LEU A 58 -14.45 -5.07 -16.65
N SER A 59 -15.20 -5.49 -15.64
CA SER A 59 -16.62 -5.76 -15.81
C SER A 59 -17.40 -5.42 -14.55
N ALA A 60 -18.67 -5.08 -14.72
CA ALA A 60 -19.62 -4.94 -13.63
C ALA A 60 -21.02 -5.31 -14.14
N PRO A 61 -21.95 -5.72 -13.26
CA PRO A 61 -23.33 -5.99 -13.65
C PRO A 61 -23.95 -4.79 -14.38
N ASN A 62 -24.47 -5.02 -15.59
CA ASN A 62 -25.04 -3.97 -16.46
C ASN A 62 -24.10 -2.79 -16.74
N ASN A 63 -22.78 -3.01 -16.71
CA ASN A 63 -21.77 -1.95 -16.83
C ASN A 63 -21.92 -0.83 -15.77
N ASN A 64 -22.48 -1.17 -14.60
CA ASN A 64 -22.69 -0.23 -13.51
C ASN A 64 -21.71 -0.51 -12.36
N TYR A 65 -20.76 0.39 -12.19
CA TYR A 65 -19.70 0.29 -11.18
C TYR A 65 -20.04 0.98 -9.85
N SER A 66 -21.31 1.33 -9.61
CA SER A 66 -21.74 2.03 -8.38
C SER A 66 -21.55 1.22 -7.10
N SER A 67 -21.39 -0.10 -7.21
CA SER A 67 -21.14 -1.01 -6.09
C SER A 67 -19.81 -1.77 -6.24
N GLY A 68 -18.95 -1.30 -7.13
CA GLY A 68 -17.72 -1.98 -7.52
C GLY A 68 -17.86 -2.82 -8.79
N GLY A 69 -16.86 -3.66 -9.04
CA GLY A 69 -16.73 -4.44 -10.25
C GLY A 69 -15.69 -5.54 -10.12
N THR A 70 -15.25 -6.09 -11.24
CA THR A 70 -14.26 -7.16 -11.31
C THR A 70 -13.18 -6.79 -12.31
N VAL A 71 -11.94 -6.85 -11.85
CA VAL A 71 -10.73 -6.85 -12.68
C VAL A 71 -10.46 -8.29 -13.11
N THR A 72 -10.28 -8.53 -14.39
CA THR A 72 -9.89 -9.84 -14.92
C THR A 72 -8.59 -9.71 -15.70
N LEU A 73 -7.55 -10.43 -15.28
CA LEU A 73 -6.25 -10.46 -15.96
C LEU A 73 -6.38 -11.12 -17.34
N VAL A 74 -5.70 -10.53 -18.33
CA VAL A 74 -5.63 -11.06 -19.70
C VAL A 74 -4.60 -12.19 -19.79
N ASP A 75 -3.43 -12.02 -19.16
CA ASP A 75 -2.39 -13.04 -19.08
C ASP A 75 -2.10 -13.44 -17.62
N GLY A 76 -2.65 -14.58 -17.22
CA GLY A 76 -2.42 -15.16 -15.90
C GLY A 76 -0.99 -15.60 -15.65
N SER A 77 -0.26 -16.00 -16.70
CA SER A 77 1.12 -16.48 -16.54
C SER A 77 2.10 -15.37 -16.18
N ALA A 78 1.79 -14.13 -16.59
CA ALA A 78 2.56 -12.95 -16.27
C ALA A 78 2.24 -12.38 -14.88
N TYR A 79 0.95 -12.33 -14.50
CA TYR A 79 0.51 -11.51 -13.37
C TYR A 79 -0.15 -12.29 -12.22
N ALA A 80 -0.50 -13.57 -12.39
CA ALA A 80 -1.05 -14.39 -11.30
C ALA A 80 0.03 -15.28 -10.64
N VAL A 81 1.28 -14.82 -10.55
CA VAL A 81 2.43 -15.66 -10.11
C VAL A 81 2.40 -15.90 -8.60
N THR A 82 2.38 -17.16 -8.14
CA THR A 82 2.31 -17.53 -6.72
C THR A 82 3.30 -16.76 -5.84
N GLY A 83 2.80 -16.20 -4.73
CA GLY A 83 3.61 -15.44 -3.77
C GLY A 83 3.81 -13.97 -4.14
N LYS A 84 3.12 -13.49 -5.19
CA LYS A 84 3.00 -12.07 -5.53
C LYS A 84 1.63 -11.53 -5.15
N THR A 85 1.47 -10.22 -5.21
CA THR A 85 0.22 -9.54 -4.92
C THR A 85 -0.27 -8.70 -6.08
N ILE A 86 -1.59 -8.53 -6.15
CA ILE A 86 -2.25 -7.57 -7.02
C ILE A 86 -3.02 -6.59 -6.14
N THR A 87 -2.79 -5.31 -6.36
CA THR A 87 -3.51 -4.23 -5.70
C THR A 87 -4.38 -3.50 -6.70
N ILE A 88 -5.68 -3.46 -6.44
CA ILE A 88 -6.65 -2.69 -7.19
C ILE A 88 -6.97 -1.45 -6.36
N LYS A 89 -6.78 -0.26 -6.93
CA LYS A 89 -7.05 1.01 -6.26
C LYS A 89 -7.76 1.99 -7.17
N SER A 90 -8.57 2.84 -6.57
CA SER A 90 -9.12 4.03 -7.22
C SER A 90 -8.00 5.06 -7.41
N ASP A 91 -7.96 5.71 -8.56
CA ASP A 91 -6.99 6.75 -8.91
C ASP A 91 -7.71 7.90 -9.64
N LEU A 92 -8.53 8.64 -8.89
CA LEU A 92 -9.30 9.73 -9.48
C LEU A 92 -8.43 10.91 -9.88
N LEU A 93 -8.72 11.47 -11.06
CA LEU A 93 -8.14 12.75 -11.49
C LEU A 93 -8.57 13.88 -10.56
N ARG A 94 -7.61 14.61 -10.00
CA ARG A 94 -7.84 15.69 -9.01
C ARG A 94 -8.18 17.04 -9.68
N ASN A 95 -9.13 17.04 -10.60
CA ASN A 95 -9.64 18.24 -11.27
C ASN A 95 -11.11 18.50 -10.91
N GLN A 96 -11.54 19.76 -11.03
CA GLN A 96 -12.96 20.10 -11.04
C GLN A 96 -13.43 20.13 -12.50
N GLU A 97 -14.31 19.22 -12.88
CA GLU A 97 -14.82 19.17 -14.26
C GLU A 97 -16.15 19.92 -14.43
N TYR A 98 -16.89 20.12 -13.35
CA TYR A 98 -18.23 20.71 -13.41
C TYR A 98 -18.22 22.20 -13.12
N ASP A 99 -18.69 22.97 -14.11
CA ASP A 99 -18.78 24.42 -14.07
C ASP A 99 -20.23 24.88 -13.89
N LEU A 100 -20.51 25.53 -12.76
CA LEU A 100 -21.82 26.05 -12.43
C LEU A 100 -22.07 27.39 -13.13
N LYS A 101 -23.13 27.44 -13.95
CA LYS A 101 -23.56 28.67 -14.62
C LYS A 101 -24.58 29.43 -13.78
N HIS A 102 -24.41 30.74 -13.70
CA HIS A 102 -25.37 31.61 -13.02
C HIS A 102 -26.68 31.71 -13.82
N GLY A 103 -27.82 31.59 -13.13
CA GLY A 103 -29.16 31.82 -13.70
C GLY A 103 -29.73 30.68 -14.56
N GLY A 104 -29.01 29.56 -14.70
CA GLY A 104 -29.51 28.35 -15.36
C GLY A 104 -30.25 27.41 -14.40
N GLU A 105 -30.98 26.44 -14.96
CA GLU A 105 -31.55 25.34 -14.19
C GLU A 105 -30.43 24.45 -13.61
N LEU A 106 -30.56 24.07 -12.34
CA LEU A 106 -29.58 23.22 -11.67
C LEU A 106 -29.85 21.75 -12.00
N ASN A 107 -28.90 21.10 -12.68
CA ASN A 107 -28.91 19.64 -12.80
C ASN A 107 -28.43 19.01 -11.47
N THR A 108 -29.38 18.54 -10.67
CA THR A 108 -29.11 17.95 -9.35
C THR A 108 -28.39 16.60 -9.44
N GLU A 109 -28.58 15.84 -10.51
CA GLU A 109 -27.91 14.55 -10.72
C GLU A 109 -26.43 14.74 -11.06
N SER A 110 -26.10 15.71 -11.92
CA SER A 110 -24.71 16.07 -12.20
C SER A 110 -24.04 16.65 -10.96
N LEU A 111 -24.73 17.49 -10.19
CA LEU A 111 -24.20 18.04 -8.95
C LEU A 111 -23.89 16.93 -7.93
N GLU A 112 -24.83 16.00 -7.71
CA GLU A 112 -24.64 14.85 -6.84
C GLU A 112 -23.44 14.01 -7.28
N THR A 113 -23.31 13.74 -8.58
CA THR A 113 -22.19 12.97 -9.16
C THR A 113 -20.84 13.61 -8.82
N VAL A 114 -20.76 14.94 -8.93
CA VAL A 114 -19.55 15.70 -8.63
C VAL A 114 -19.25 15.70 -7.13
N LEU A 115 -20.28 15.86 -6.28
CA LEU A 115 -20.13 15.79 -4.82
C LEU A 115 -19.65 14.40 -4.38
N ASP A 116 -20.21 13.34 -4.95
CA ASP A 116 -19.73 11.97 -4.72
C ASP A 116 -18.26 11.82 -5.15
N ARG A 117 -17.87 12.33 -6.31
CA ARG A 117 -16.47 12.31 -6.78
C ARG A 117 -15.53 12.99 -5.80
N TYR A 118 -15.90 14.14 -5.24
CA TYR A 118 -15.09 14.82 -4.24
C TYR A 118 -14.97 14.03 -2.93
N VAL A 119 -16.06 13.45 -2.44
CA VAL A 119 -16.02 12.57 -1.26
C VAL A 119 -15.11 11.36 -1.52
N ARG A 120 -15.09 10.88 -2.76
CA ARG A 120 -14.23 9.77 -3.17
C ARG A 120 -12.75 10.13 -3.17
N MET A 121 -12.39 11.30 -3.70
CA MET A 121 -11.02 11.85 -3.66
C MET A 121 -10.53 12.07 -2.21
N ILE A 122 -11.41 12.52 -1.31
CA ILE A 122 -11.07 12.70 0.10
C ILE A 122 -10.68 11.35 0.73
N GLN A 123 -11.49 10.33 0.52
CA GLN A 123 -11.21 9.01 1.10
C GLN A 123 -9.97 8.35 0.46
N GLU A 124 -9.63 8.65 -0.79
CA GLU A 124 -8.33 8.28 -1.39
C GLU A 124 -7.16 8.97 -0.67
N ALA A 125 -7.26 10.28 -0.42
CA ALA A 125 -6.24 11.03 0.28
C ALA A 125 -6.05 10.56 1.74
N GLU A 126 -7.13 10.23 2.44
CA GLU A 126 -7.10 9.65 3.79
C GLU A 126 -6.41 8.29 3.82
N LEU A 127 -6.72 7.43 2.85
CA LEU A 127 -6.05 6.13 2.71
C LEU A 127 -4.55 6.32 2.45
N GLN A 128 -4.18 7.19 1.50
CA GLN A 128 -2.78 7.46 1.17
C GLN A 128 -2.00 7.96 2.41
N GLY A 129 -2.56 8.91 3.15
CA GLY A 129 -1.94 9.39 4.39
C GLY A 129 -1.77 8.30 5.46
N THR A 130 -2.69 7.32 5.51
CA THR A 130 -2.59 6.17 6.42
C THR A 130 -1.48 5.20 6.00
N ILE A 131 -1.33 4.95 4.70
CA ILE A 131 -0.27 4.10 4.14
C ILE A 131 1.10 4.72 4.44
N GLU A 132 1.29 6.01 4.12
CA GLU A 132 2.55 6.73 4.35
C GLU A 132 2.96 6.70 5.84
N GLN A 133 2.02 6.92 6.77
CA GLN A 133 2.30 6.84 8.20
C GLN A 133 2.73 5.43 8.65
N THR A 134 2.12 4.40 8.06
CA THR A 134 2.43 3.00 8.37
C THR A 134 3.84 2.64 7.92
N GLU A 135 4.22 3.02 6.70
CA GLU A 135 5.56 2.81 6.14
C GLU A 135 6.65 3.54 6.94
N ILE A 136 6.40 4.81 7.26
CA ILE A 136 7.30 5.61 8.10
C ILE A 136 7.50 4.94 9.45
N THR A 137 6.40 4.50 10.09
CA THR A 137 6.45 3.82 11.39
C THR A 137 7.24 2.51 11.31
N ALA A 138 7.05 1.72 10.25
CA ALA A 138 7.78 0.46 10.02
C ALA A 138 9.29 0.71 9.82
N PHE A 139 9.64 1.74 9.06
CA PHE A 139 11.01 2.17 8.87
C PHE A 139 11.67 2.56 10.20
N TYR A 140 11.05 3.45 10.97
CA TYR A 140 11.59 3.90 12.26
C TYR A 140 11.76 2.75 13.26
N LYS A 141 10.79 1.83 13.35
CA LYS A 141 10.91 0.63 14.19
C LYS A 141 12.13 -0.22 13.82
N THR A 142 12.36 -0.42 12.53
CA THR A 142 13.53 -1.17 12.02
C THR A 142 14.85 -0.50 12.38
N GLN A 143 14.92 0.84 12.33
CA GLN A 143 16.13 1.56 12.69
C GLN A 143 16.40 1.50 14.21
N LEU A 144 15.35 1.61 15.02
CA LEU A 144 15.46 1.48 16.47
C LEU A 144 15.96 0.09 16.87
N THR A 145 15.47 -0.98 16.25
CA THR A 145 15.92 -2.35 16.55
C THR A 145 17.36 -2.62 16.10
N LYS A 146 17.81 -2.07 14.96
CA LYS A 146 19.22 -2.13 14.56
C LYS A 146 20.14 -1.40 15.54
N THR A 147 19.70 -0.24 16.03
CA THR A 147 20.47 0.57 16.98
C THR A 147 20.55 -0.11 18.35
N THR A 148 19.45 -0.71 18.84
CA THR A 148 19.48 -1.47 20.10
C THR A 148 20.26 -2.77 19.97
N ALA A 149 20.20 -3.46 18.83
CA ALA A 149 21.04 -4.62 18.55
C ALA A 149 22.53 -4.25 18.48
N ALA A 150 22.88 -3.12 17.86
CA ALA A 150 24.25 -2.61 17.85
C ALA A 150 24.72 -2.24 19.26
N ALA A 151 23.91 -1.54 20.05
CA ALA A 151 24.20 -1.21 21.45
C ALA A 151 24.32 -2.45 22.34
N ALA A 152 23.50 -3.48 22.11
CA ALA A 152 23.61 -4.77 22.81
C ALA A 152 24.91 -5.51 22.46
N ARG A 153 25.38 -5.43 21.19
CA ARG A 153 26.68 -5.99 20.79
C ARG A 153 27.86 -5.22 21.37
N ASP A 154 27.76 -3.90 21.47
CA ASP A 154 28.81 -3.05 22.06
C ASP A 154 28.90 -3.22 23.59
N SER A 155 27.77 -3.47 24.26
CA SER A 155 27.71 -3.81 25.69
C SER A 155 28.15 -5.26 26.00
N LEU A 156 28.17 -6.15 25.00
CA LEU A 156 28.66 -7.53 25.13
C LEU A 156 30.18 -7.65 24.91
N LEU A 157 30.87 -6.55 24.56
CA LEU A 157 32.32 -6.49 24.64
C LEU A 157 32.72 -6.37 26.11
N ILE A 158 32.91 -7.52 26.75
CA ILE A 158 33.59 -7.64 28.03
C ILE A 158 35.00 -7.06 27.81
N TYR A 159 35.21 -5.79 28.16
CA TYR A 159 36.55 -5.27 28.34
C TYR A 159 37.20 -6.12 29.43
N PRO A 160 38.35 -6.79 29.18
CA PRO A 160 39.04 -7.49 30.25
C PRO A 160 39.36 -6.45 31.33
N VAL A 161 38.81 -6.65 32.53
CA VAL A 161 39.20 -5.86 33.69
C VAL A 161 40.62 -6.27 34.02
N ILE A 162 41.60 -5.53 33.52
CA ILE A 162 43.00 -5.69 33.88
C ILE A 162 43.16 -5.07 35.28
N GLN A 163 43.04 -5.88 36.33
CA GLN A 163 43.48 -5.49 37.67
C GLN A 163 45.00 -5.66 37.76
N CYS A 164 45.74 -4.57 37.65
CA CYS A 164 47.15 -4.56 38.03
C CYS A 164 47.21 -4.13 39.52
N HIS A 165 47.72 -5.00 40.37
CA HIS A 165 47.99 -4.68 41.78
C HIS A 165 49.28 -3.87 41.86
N GLU A 166 49.31 -2.77 42.62
CA GLU A 166 50.39 -1.76 42.60
C GLU A 166 51.82 -2.25 42.89
N ASN A 167 52.02 -3.53 43.25
CA ASN A 167 53.32 -4.06 43.67
C ASN A 167 53.82 -5.32 42.93
N ASP A 168 53.21 -5.74 41.81
CA ASP A 168 53.74 -6.86 41.00
C ASP A 168 53.72 -6.58 39.48
N VAL A 169 54.84 -6.85 38.80
CA VAL A 169 55.12 -6.54 37.38
C VAL A 169 54.48 -7.56 36.41
N GLN A 170 53.33 -8.14 36.76
CA GLN A 170 52.61 -9.08 35.89
C GLN A 170 51.11 -8.82 36.01
N CYS A 171 50.49 -8.31 34.93
CA CYS A 171 49.04 -8.21 34.83
C CYS A 171 48.50 -9.51 34.19
N TYR A 172 47.60 -10.21 34.89
CA TYR A 172 47.02 -11.46 34.41
C TYR A 172 45.63 -11.23 33.81
N GLU A 173 45.36 -11.81 32.63
CA GLU A 173 44.02 -11.87 32.06
C GLU A 173 43.16 -12.87 32.83
N ASN A 174 42.15 -12.41 33.54
CA ASN A 174 41.11 -13.30 34.07
C ASN A 174 40.21 -13.76 32.91
N LYS A 175 40.44 -14.98 32.43
CA LYS A 175 39.48 -15.65 31.54
C LYS A 175 38.21 -16.00 32.32
N VAL A 176 37.16 -15.22 32.12
CA VAL A 176 35.83 -15.55 32.62
C VAL A 176 35.34 -16.80 31.86
N GLN A 177 35.13 -17.90 32.59
CA GLN A 177 34.66 -19.16 32.05
C GLN A 177 33.13 -19.10 31.93
N THR A 178 32.60 -19.05 30.70
CA THR A 178 31.17 -19.18 30.42
C THR A 178 30.72 -20.60 30.68
N TYR A 179 29.79 -20.78 31.63
CA TYR A 179 28.96 -21.98 31.69
C TYR A 179 27.89 -21.89 30.59
N VAL A 180 27.73 -23.01 29.88
CA VAL A 180 26.81 -23.23 28.74
C VAL A 180 25.35 -23.01 29.14
#